data_AF-A0A511AUF7-F1
#
_entry.id   AF-A0A511AUF7-F1
#
_cell.length_a   1.000
_cell.length_b   1.000
_cell.length_c   1.000
_cell.angle_alpha   90.00
_cell.angle_beta   90.00
_cell.angle_gamma   90.00
#
_symmetry.space_group_name_H-M   'P 1'
#
loop_
_entity.id
_entity.type
_entity.pdbx_description
1 polymer ?
#
loop_
_entity_poly.entity_id
_entity_poly.type
_entity_poly.pdbx_seq_one_letter_code
_entity_poly.pdbx_strand_id
1 'polypeptide(L)'
;MNNNRSRHNNKKKIENSKNYLHFKSELEHYDTQYFILDTHGDKDKYKDSDFVEYSWSTRRYNKVKEGDLFVYRRPQKSSEIKGQFYFFGAGKIGKIAESTEGNVTTKIEKPLTFSEYILKSDLEEVEWDFKDRTRKDWQHFFNQYGMNKISKKDFLMLIKKV
;
A
#
# COMPACT_ATOMS: atom_id res chain seq x y z
N MET A 1 -31.23 -10.93 20.53
CA MET A 1 -29.87 -10.33 20.39
C MET A 1 -29.32 -10.65 18.99
N ASN A 2 -29.53 -9.81 17.97
CA ASN A 2 -28.95 -10.03 16.62
C ASN A 2 -28.70 -8.74 15.80
N ASN A 3 -28.97 -7.55 16.33
CA ASN A 3 -28.91 -6.29 15.56
C ASN A 3 -27.48 -5.73 15.37
N ASN A 4 -26.51 -6.09 16.21
CA ASN A 4 -25.16 -5.51 16.12
C ASN A 4 -24.29 -6.15 15.03
N ARG A 5 -24.43 -7.47 14.80
CA ARG A 5 -23.66 -8.20 13.76
C ARG A 5 -24.07 -7.78 12.35
N SER A 6 -25.38 -7.59 12.12
CA SER A 6 -25.93 -7.15 10.84
C SER A 6 -25.47 -5.72 10.47
N ARG A 7 -25.44 -4.79 11.43
CA ARG A 7 -24.99 -3.41 11.21
C ARG A 7 -23.51 -3.30 10.88
N HIS A 8 -22.66 -4.09 11.55
CA HIS A 8 -21.22 -4.12 11.28
C HIS A 8 -20.91 -4.67 9.87
N ASN A 9 -21.59 -5.75 9.47
CA ASN A 9 -21.44 -6.34 8.14
C ASN A 9 -21.89 -5.38 7.02
N ASN A 10 -22.98 -4.63 7.22
CA ASN A 10 -23.44 -3.64 6.24
C ASN A 10 -22.47 -2.47 6.08
N LYS A 11 -21.91 -1.94 7.18
CA LYS A 11 -20.90 -0.86 7.11
C LYS A 11 -19.66 -1.30 6.33
N LYS A 12 -19.13 -2.48 6.64
CA LYS A 12 -17.95 -3.04 5.95
C LYS A 12 -18.19 -3.26 4.45
N LYS A 13 -19.38 -3.73 4.07
CA LYS A 13 -19.76 -3.91 2.66
C LYS A 13 -19.83 -2.57 1.90
N ILE A 14 -20.33 -1.52 2.55
CA ILE A 14 -20.42 -0.17 1.99
C ILE A 14 -19.02 0.46 1.87
N GLU A 15 -18.15 0.31 2.86
CA GLU A 15 -16.79 0.85 2.79
C GLU A 15 -15.96 0.17 1.68
N ASN A 16 -16.10 -1.16 1.56
CA ASN A 16 -15.49 -1.92 0.48
C ASN A 16 -15.95 -1.47 -0.91
N SER A 17 -17.23 -1.10 -1.07
CA SER A 17 -17.71 -0.58 -2.35
C SER A 17 -17.20 0.83 -2.61
N LYS A 18 -17.08 1.68 -1.59
CA LYS A 18 -16.49 3.02 -1.73
C LYS A 18 -15.02 2.97 -2.14
N ASN A 19 -14.18 2.15 -1.50
CA ASN A 19 -12.75 2.07 -1.83
C ASN A 19 -12.53 1.56 -3.26
N TYR A 20 -13.35 0.61 -3.71
CA TYR A 20 -13.34 0.19 -5.11
C TYR A 20 -13.76 1.32 -6.05
N LEU A 21 -14.84 2.03 -5.74
CA LEU A 21 -15.32 3.17 -6.54
C LEU A 21 -14.28 4.30 -6.60
N HIS A 22 -13.55 4.53 -5.50
CA HIS A 22 -12.49 5.53 -5.41
C HIS A 22 -11.41 5.30 -6.46
N PHE A 23 -11.01 4.04 -6.71
CA PHE A 23 -9.99 3.69 -7.72
C PHE A 23 -10.57 3.07 -9.00
N LYS A 24 -11.88 3.21 -9.27
CA LYS A 24 -12.56 2.46 -10.34
C LYS A 24 -11.89 2.65 -11.70
N SER A 25 -11.58 3.88 -12.08
CA SER A 25 -10.96 4.21 -13.37
C SER A 25 -9.61 3.50 -13.55
N GLU A 26 -8.78 3.50 -12.52
CA GLU A 26 -7.46 2.85 -12.56
C GLU A 26 -7.60 1.32 -12.50
N LEU A 27 -8.56 0.80 -11.74
CA LEU A 27 -8.82 -0.63 -11.66
C LEU A 27 -9.34 -1.21 -12.97
N GLU A 28 -10.09 -0.45 -13.76
CA GLU A 28 -10.61 -0.87 -15.07
C GLU A 28 -9.58 -0.68 -16.20
N HIS A 29 -8.52 0.08 -15.96
CA HIS A 29 -7.47 0.31 -16.93
C HIS A 29 -6.48 -0.87 -16.99
N TYR A 30 -6.31 -1.48 -18.16
CA TYR A 30 -5.53 -2.72 -18.31
C TYR A 30 -4.03 -2.55 -18.00
N ASP A 31 -3.50 -1.35 -18.24
CA ASP A 31 -2.08 -1.02 -18.04
C ASP A 31 -1.71 -0.63 -16.61
N THR A 32 -2.69 -0.49 -15.71
CA THR A 32 -2.43 -0.09 -14.32
C THR A 32 -1.69 -1.21 -13.58
N GLN A 33 -0.57 -0.85 -12.98
CA GLN A 33 0.20 -1.73 -12.12
C GLN A 33 -0.04 -1.41 -10.65
N TYR A 34 0.29 -2.35 -9.79
CA TYR A 34 -0.03 -2.31 -8.36
C TYR A 34 1.23 -2.53 -7.54
N PHE A 35 1.42 -1.71 -6.51
CA PHE A 35 2.62 -1.75 -5.69
C PHE A 35 2.32 -1.67 -4.19
N ILE A 36 3.29 -2.13 -3.41
CA ILE A 36 3.45 -1.76 -2.01
C ILE A 36 4.65 -0.83 -1.92
N LEU A 37 4.46 0.33 -1.31
CA LEU A 37 5.50 1.31 -1.03
C LEU A 37 5.78 1.36 0.47
N ASP A 38 7.02 1.11 0.85
CA ASP A 38 7.49 1.31 2.21
C ASP A 38 7.80 2.78 2.42
N THR A 39 7.32 3.32 3.54
CA THR A 39 7.65 4.67 4.02
C THR A 39 8.18 4.58 5.45
N HIS A 40 9.16 5.41 5.78
CA HIS A 40 9.71 5.51 7.13
C HIS A 40 9.05 6.64 7.96
N GLY A 41 8.08 7.34 7.34
CA GLY A 41 7.35 8.48 7.89
C GLY A 41 8.15 9.77 7.78
N ASP A 42 7.59 10.86 8.29
CA ASP A 42 8.21 12.20 8.39
C ASP A 42 9.38 12.25 9.41
N LYS A 43 10.21 11.21 9.48
CA LYS A 43 11.47 11.26 10.23
C LYS A 43 12.46 11.98 9.31
N ASP A 44 12.95 13.14 9.75
CA ASP A 44 13.82 14.15 9.09
C ASP A 44 14.93 13.70 8.10
N LYS A 45 15.19 12.40 7.94
CA LYS A 45 16.16 11.82 7.01
C LYS A 45 15.56 11.33 5.67
N TYR A 46 14.25 11.20 5.54
CA TYR A 46 13.60 10.75 4.30
C TYR A 46 12.59 11.82 3.86
N LYS A 47 12.66 12.27 2.60
CA LYS A 47 11.73 13.26 2.02
C LYS A 47 10.37 12.63 1.67
N ASP A 48 9.87 11.77 2.55
CA ASP A 48 8.56 11.12 2.38
C ASP A 48 7.59 11.83 3.32
N SER A 49 6.67 12.61 2.75
CA SER A 49 5.52 13.10 3.49
C SER A 49 4.32 12.25 3.09
N ASP A 50 3.82 11.48 4.06
CA ASP A 50 2.81 10.46 3.83
C ASP A 50 1.60 11.09 3.09
N PHE A 51 1.24 10.51 1.94
CA PHE A 51 0.17 10.97 1.05
C PHE A 51 0.39 12.31 0.32
N VAL A 52 1.58 12.89 0.40
CA VAL A 52 1.94 14.13 -0.33
C VAL A 52 2.97 13.82 -1.42
N GLU A 53 4.09 13.22 -1.03
CA GLU A 53 5.19 12.91 -1.93
C GLU A 53 5.86 11.58 -1.55
N TYR A 54 6.34 10.87 -2.56
CA TYR A 54 7.18 9.68 -2.38
C TYR A 54 8.42 9.77 -3.25
N SER A 55 9.58 9.48 -2.68
CA SER A 55 10.88 9.55 -3.36
C SER A 55 11.52 8.17 -3.53
N TRP A 56 12.07 7.86 -4.70
CA TRP A 56 12.82 6.61 -4.89
C TRP A 56 13.96 6.74 -5.91
N SER A 57 14.89 5.78 -5.86
CA SER A 57 16.03 5.72 -6.78
C SER A 57 15.68 4.91 -8.04
N THR A 58 15.84 5.52 -9.21
CA THR A 58 15.59 4.87 -10.51
C THR A 58 16.58 3.74 -10.78
N ARG A 59 17.81 3.83 -10.24
CA ARG A 59 18.83 2.77 -10.38
C ARG A 59 18.43 1.45 -9.75
N ARG A 60 17.61 1.49 -8.69
CA ARG A 60 17.18 0.30 -7.96
C ARG A 60 15.77 -0.14 -8.39
N TYR A 61 14.89 0.81 -8.68
CA TYR A 61 13.47 0.55 -8.97
C TYR A 61 12.91 1.50 -10.03
N ASN A 62 13.06 1.15 -11.31
CA ASN A 62 12.48 1.89 -12.44
C ASN A 62 11.25 1.16 -13.03
N LYS A 63 10.28 0.80 -12.19
CA LYS A 63 9.09 0.03 -12.62
C LYS A 63 7.76 0.75 -12.48
N VAL A 64 7.71 1.76 -11.62
CA VAL A 64 6.50 2.55 -11.36
C VAL A 64 6.35 3.63 -12.43
N LYS A 65 5.12 3.83 -12.90
CA LYS A 65 4.75 4.91 -13.81
C LYS A 65 3.55 5.69 -13.28
N GLU A 66 3.33 6.87 -13.85
CA GLU A 66 2.16 7.69 -13.59
C GLU A 66 0.87 6.87 -13.83
N GLY A 67 -0.10 7.01 -12.92
CA GLY A 67 -1.37 6.29 -12.96
C GLY A 67 -1.37 4.90 -12.30
N ASP A 68 -0.21 4.38 -11.89
CA ASP A 68 -0.15 3.14 -11.11
C ASP A 68 -0.74 3.33 -9.71
N LEU A 69 -1.25 2.25 -9.12
CA LEU A 69 -1.80 2.26 -7.77
C LEU A 69 -0.83 1.64 -6.77
N PHE A 70 -0.90 2.11 -5.53
CA PHE A 70 -0.08 1.56 -4.46
C PHE A 70 -0.79 1.52 -3.11
N VAL A 71 -0.27 0.69 -2.20
CA VAL A 71 -0.59 0.68 -0.77
C VAL A 71 0.67 1.01 0.03
N TYR A 72 0.56 1.92 0.99
CA TYR A 72 1.65 2.20 1.92
C TYR A 72 1.80 1.11 2.96
N ARG A 73 3.06 0.77 3.23
CA ARG A 73 3.47 -0.08 4.34
C ARG A 73 4.44 0.69 5.24
N ARG A 74 4.24 0.62 6.55
CA ARG A 74 5.26 0.97 7.54
C ARG A 74 6.03 -0.31 7.89
N PRO A 75 7.30 -0.47 7.50
CA PRO A 75 8.06 -1.68 7.80
C PRO A 75 8.27 -1.85 9.30
N GLN A 76 8.51 -3.08 9.75
CA GLN A 76 8.64 -3.40 11.18
C GLN A 76 9.72 -2.56 11.91
N LYS A 77 10.81 -2.21 11.22
CA LYS A 77 11.88 -1.37 11.80
C LYS A 77 11.45 0.09 12.03
N SER A 78 10.47 0.56 11.26
CA SER A 78 9.95 1.92 11.31
C SER A 78 8.61 1.99 12.03
N SER A 79 8.01 0.85 12.36
CA SER A 79 6.71 0.76 13.00
C SER A 79 6.76 1.15 14.47
N GLU A 80 5.73 1.89 14.88
CA GLU A 80 5.44 2.27 16.25
C GLU A 80 4.79 1.12 17.04
N ILE A 81 4.36 0.05 16.34
CA ILE A 81 3.74 -1.13 16.94
C ILE A 81 4.79 -2.24 17.06
N LYS A 82 5.15 -2.60 18.29
CA LYS A 82 6.22 -3.55 18.59
C LYS A 82 6.05 -4.87 17.84
N GLY A 83 7.00 -5.19 16.98
CA GLY A 83 7.06 -6.47 16.25
C GLY A 83 6.08 -6.60 15.08
N GLN A 84 5.38 -5.52 14.70
CA GLN A 84 4.44 -5.48 13.59
C GLN A 84 5.00 -4.59 12.46
N PHE A 85 4.74 -4.96 11.21
CA PHE A 85 4.61 -3.96 10.15
C PHE A 85 3.11 -3.75 9.93
N TYR A 86 2.73 -2.67 9.26
CA TYR A 86 1.33 -2.43 8.96
C TYR A 86 1.13 -1.69 7.64
N PHE A 87 -0.06 -1.86 7.05
CA PHE A 87 -0.54 -1.04 5.94
C PHE A 87 -1.56 -0.03 6.45
N PHE A 88 -1.49 1.21 5.97
CA PHE A 88 -2.27 2.31 6.53
C PHE A 88 -2.91 3.25 5.51
N GLY A 89 -2.69 3.00 4.22
CA GLY A 89 -3.36 3.74 3.17
C GLY A 89 -2.96 3.29 1.79
N ALA A 90 -3.62 3.87 0.79
CA ALA A 90 -3.39 3.64 -0.62
C ALA A 90 -3.39 4.97 -1.38
N GLY A 91 -2.96 4.92 -2.62
CA GLY A 91 -2.98 6.09 -3.49
C GLY A 91 -2.67 5.72 -4.93
N LYS A 92 -2.68 6.76 -5.77
CA LYS A 92 -2.27 6.70 -7.16
C LYS A 92 -0.98 7.49 -7.33
N ILE A 93 -0.07 6.96 -8.12
CA ILE A 93 1.14 7.65 -8.55
C ILE A 93 0.72 8.77 -9.48
N GLY A 94 0.96 10.01 -9.07
CA GLY A 94 0.74 11.18 -9.90
C GLY A 94 1.96 11.49 -10.75
N LYS A 95 2.13 12.76 -11.10
CA LYS A 95 3.26 13.21 -11.93
C LYS A 95 4.60 12.83 -11.30
N ILE A 96 5.48 12.23 -12.10
CA ILE A 96 6.85 11.89 -11.70
C ILE A 96 7.78 13.01 -12.17
N ALA A 97 8.61 13.50 -11.26
CA ALA A 97 9.65 14.49 -11.54
C ALA A 97 11.02 13.92 -11.20
N GLU A 98 12.02 14.22 -12.03
CA GLU A 98 13.39 13.97 -11.67
C GLU A 98 13.79 14.86 -10.50
N SER A 99 14.43 14.25 -9.51
CA SER A 99 15.16 14.97 -8.48
C SER A 99 16.65 14.89 -8.77
N THR A 100 17.43 15.71 -8.09
CA THR A 100 18.89 15.66 -8.15
C THR A 100 19.42 14.25 -7.87
N GLU A 101 20.50 13.85 -8.56
CA GLU A 101 21.28 12.63 -8.27
C GLU A 101 20.62 11.27 -8.59
N GLY A 102 19.73 11.21 -9.59
CA GLY A 102 19.19 9.93 -10.08
C GLY A 102 18.11 9.31 -9.19
N ASN A 103 17.53 10.12 -8.31
CA ASN A 103 16.26 9.83 -7.66
C ASN A 103 15.13 10.54 -8.39
N VAL A 104 13.91 10.03 -8.26
CA VAL A 104 12.70 10.68 -8.74
C VAL A 104 11.74 10.86 -7.57
N THR A 105 10.89 11.86 -7.67
CA THR A 105 9.76 12.05 -6.74
C THR A 105 8.45 12.00 -7.49
N THR A 106 7.39 11.57 -6.82
CA THR A 106 6.03 11.62 -7.35
C THR A 106 5.11 12.30 -6.36
N LYS A 107 4.20 13.13 -6.90
CA LYS A 107 3.06 13.61 -6.12
C LYS A 107 2.04 12.49 -5.99
N ILE A 108 1.53 12.30 -4.79
CA ILE A 108 0.49 11.30 -4.55
C ILE A 108 -0.87 11.88 -4.96
N GLU A 109 -1.58 11.14 -5.80
CA GLU A 109 -2.94 11.46 -6.21
C GLU A 109 -3.94 10.48 -5.59
N LYS A 110 -5.19 10.92 -5.45
CA LYS A 110 -6.30 10.12 -4.88
C LYS A 110 -5.90 9.41 -3.58
N PRO A 111 -5.30 10.11 -2.60
CA PRO A 111 -4.88 9.47 -1.36
C PRO A 111 -6.10 8.87 -0.66
N LEU A 112 -5.91 7.68 -0.09
CA LEU A 112 -6.91 6.95 0.67
C LEU A 112 -6.28 6.51 1.99
N THR A 113 -6.69 7.11 3.10
CA THR A 113 -6.27 6.68 4.43
C THR A 113 -7.15 5.51 4.88
N PHE A 114 -6.55 4.50 5.48
CA PHE A 114 -7.30 3.38 6.04
C PHE A 114 -7.88 3.75 7.40
N SER A 115 -9.11 3.33 7.67
CA SER A 115 -9.78 3.59 8.96
C SER A 115 -9.11 2.83 10.10
N GLU A 116 -8.55 1.66 9.79
CA GLU A 116 -7.76 0.82 10.68
C GLU A 116 -6.49 0.34 9.96
N TYR A 117 -5.42 0.13 10.71
CA TYR A 117 -4.20 -0.46 10.16
C TYR A 117 -4.39 -1.95 9.91
N ILE A 118 -3.89 -2.43 8.76
CA ILE A 118 -3.78 -3.86 8.50
C ILE A 118 -2.44 -4.31 9.06
N LEU A 119 -2.46 -4.97 10.22
CA LEU A 119 -1.26 -5.43 10.91
C LEU A 119 -0.72 -6.70 10.26
N LYS A 120 0.57 -6.98 10.48
CA LYS A 120 1.20 -8.24 10.10
C LYS A 120 0.41 -9.47 10.62
N SER A 121 -0.15 -9.40 11.82
CA SER A 121 -0.99 -10.47 12.39
C SER A 121 -2.25 -10.75 11.58
N ASP A 122 -2.84 -9.74 10.94
CA ASP A 122 -4.08 -9.87 10.15
C ASP A 122 -3.86 -10.56 8.79
N LEU A 123 -2.59 -10.82 8.48
CA LEU A 123 -2.10 -11.33 7.21
C LEU A 123 -1.46 -12.71 7.37
N GLU A 124 -1.51 -13.31 8.57
CA GLU A 124 -0.79 -14.55 8.85
C GLU A 124 -1.28 -15.74 8.02
N GLU A 125 -2.57 -15.75 7.70
CA GLU A 125 -3.28 -16.78 6.95
C GLU A 125 -3.61 -16.35 5.51
N VAL A 126 -3.10 -15.19 5.07
CA VAL A 126 -3.36 -14.70 3.72
C VAL A 126 -2.47 -15.43 2.71
N GLU A 127 -3.12 -16.01 1.70
CA GLU A 127 -2.48 -16.50 0.50
C GLU A 127 -2.30 -15.35 -0.49
N TRP A 128 -1.05 -14.93 -0.69
CA TRP A 128 -0.68 -13.84 -1.59
C TRP A 128 -0.52 -14.35 -3.01
N ASP A 129 -1.09 -13.63 -3.97
CA ASP A 129 -1.08 -14.02 -5.38
C ASP A 129 0.26 -13.66 -6.06
N PHE A 130 0.90 -12.55 -5.66
CA PHE A 130 2.15 -12.11 -6.27
C PHE A 130 3.38 -12.94 -5.86
N LYS A 131 3.33 -13.61 -4.70
CA LYS A 131 4.48 -14.32 -4.13
C LYS A 131 4.05 -15.23 -2.97
N ASP A 132 4.55 -16.46 -2.98
CA ASP A 132 4.35 -17.40 -1.88
C ASP A 132 5.12 -16.99 -0.62
N ARG A 133 4.46 -17.10 0.54
CA ARG A 133 5.11 -16.89 1.83
C ARG A 133 5.73 -18.20 2.32
N THR A 134 7.02 -18.37 2.07
CA THR A 134 7.77 -19.58 2.44
C THR A 134 8.25 -19.61 3.90
N ARG A 135 8.19 -18.49 4.62
CA ARG A 135 8.64 -18.36 6.02
C ARG A 135 7.56 -17.73 6.90
N LYS A 136 7.48 -18.17 8.16
CA LYS A 136 6.52 -17.62 9.16
C LYS A 136 6.88 -16.20 9.61
N ASP A 137 8.15 -15.83 9.59
CA ASP A 137 8.68 -14.60 10.18
C ASP A 137 8.71 -13.41 9.21
N TRP A 138 8.12 -13.53 8.01
CA TRP A 138 8.06 -12.51 6.96
C TRP A 138 9.42 -12.02 6.44
N GLN A 139 10.53 -12.61 6.90
CA GLN A 139 11.85 -12.26 6.40
C GLN A 139 11.93 -12.57 4.91
N HIS A 140 12.49 -11.63 4.14
CA HIS A 140 12.63 -11.70 2.68
C HIS A 140 11.31 -11.81 1.90
N PHE A 141 10.15 -11.65 2.55
CA PHE A 141 8.87 -11.63 1.84
C PHE A 141 8.75 -10.36 1.00
N PHE A 142 8.90 -9.20 1.66
CA PHE A 142 8.99 -7.90 1.00
C PHE A 142 10.44 -7.54 0.64
N ASN A 143 10.61 -6.82 -0.46
CA ASN A 143 11.88 -6.29 -0.94
C ASN A 143 12.50 -5.32 0.07
N GLN A 144 13.83 -5.34 0.18
CA GLN A 144 14.58 -4.52 1.12
C GLN A 144 14.67 -3.03 0.75
N TYR A 145 14.30 -2.69 -0.49
CA TYR A 145 14.42 -1.35 -1.04
C TYR A 145 13.08 -0.60 -1.09
N GLY A 146 12.07 -1.11 -0.38
CA GLY A 146 10.85 -0.38 -0.12
C GLY A 146 9.80 -0.40 -1.21
N MET A 147 9.97 -1.18 -2.28
CA MET A 147 8.96 -1.27 -3.34
C MET A 147 8.74 -2.71 -3.79
N ASN A 148 7.48 -3.14 -3.81
CA ASN A 148 7.09 -4.47 -4.25
C ASN A 148 5.98 -4.34 -5.28
N LYS A 149 6.18 -4.90 -6.48
CA LYS A 149 5.07 -5.08 -7.42
C LYS A 149 4.19 -6.22 -6.92
N ILE A 150 2.88 -5.99 -6.87
CA ILE A 150 1.89 -6.97 -6.43
C ILE A 150 0.84 -7.20 -7.52
N SER A 151 0.01 -8.22 -7.34
CA SER A 151 -1.14 -8.44 -8.21
C SER A 151 -2.26 -7.44 -7.93
N LYS A 152 -3.17 -7.27 -8.90
CA LYS A 152 -4.44 -6.55 -8.69
C LYS A 152 -5.26 -7.20 -7.57
N LYS A 153 -5.23 -8.53 -7.46
CA LYS A 153 -5.97 -9.30 -6.47
C LYS A 153 -5.49 -8.97 -5.05
N ASP A 154 -4.19 -8.92 -4.83
CA ASP A 154 -3.58 -8.56 -3.55
C ASP A 154 -3.88 -7.11 -3.18
N PHE A 155 -3.80 -6.18 -4.15
CA PHE A 155 -4.17 -4.79 -3.94
C PHE A 155 -5.63 -4.65 -3.50
N LEU A 156 -6.55 -5.29 -4.23
CA LEU A 156 -7.98 -5.29 -3.92
C LEU A 156 -8.27 -5.93 -2.57
N MET A 157 -7.55 -6.99 -2.19
CA MET A 157 -7.69 -7.61 -0.88
C MET A 157 -7.35 -6.62 0.24
N LEU A 158 -6.25 -5.86 0.11
CA LEU A 158 -5.83 -4.90 1.12
C LEU A 158 -6.87 -3.78 1.30
N ILE A 159 -7.30 -3.13 0.22
CA ILE A 159 -8.24 -2.00 0.31
C ILE A 159 -9.68 -2.41 0.70
N LYS A 160 -9.99 -3.71 0.72
CA LYS A 160 -11.28 -4.28 1.19
C LYS A 160 -11.24 -4.77 2.65
N LYS A 161 -10.08 -4.72 3.30
CA LYS A 161 -9.94 -5.12 4.72
C LYS A 161 -10.23 -3.97 5.68
N VAL A 162 -10.34 -2.74 5.18
CA VAL A 162 -10.27 -1.46 5.92
C VAL A 162 -11.54 -0.62 5.85
#